data_AF-A0A3S4TWE4-F1
#
_entry.id   AF-A0A3S4TWE4-F1
#
_cell.length_a   1.000
_cell.length_b   1.000
_cell.length_c   1.000
_cell.angle_alpha   90.00
_cell.angle_beta   90.00
_cell.angle_gamma   90.00
#
_symmetry.space_group_name_H-M   'P 1'
#
loop_
_entity.id
_entity.type
_entity.pdbx_description
1 polymer ?
#
loop_
_entity_poly.entity_id
_entity_poly.type
_entity_poly.pdbx_seq_one_letter_code
_entity_poly.pdbx_strand_id
1 'polypeptide(L)'
;MADLQTELEKLNNQQQESQVALSAANGLMAGQSGVSERSQTVLADNLRRTQILNQQLSDHRLSTALQQQYQLELQLIELKNDYNQTLLKNSDQLSLLYKSRYDLLNVKQQVQQQQISAIQDVINQKNLAQSQDKVEQVQQQQQSAVKNDYIQKELDRNAQLSKFLLEQTEKTNTLTQDELKMRNVLDNLTQTQRTIDEQISALQGTLVLSRIIQQQKQKLPTNLNIQGLSKQIADLRVQIFDITQRRNELYDLDAYIQKVELNEDQPFTNTEKTQLITLLTERRKMGSDLIKSLNNQLNLAISLELTQQQITQISDQIQSKLDQQSFWVKSNNPINLDWLKALPMSLEGQFDGMMKRLGFPTNYDNLPSLLTYVFFLL
;
A
#
# COMPACT_ATOMS: atom_id res chain seq x y z
N MET A 1 -9.05 -24.08 15.21
CA MET A 1 -7.84 -23.31 14.82
C MET A 1 -7.47 -23.62 13.38
N ALA A 2 -7.32 -24.90 13.01
CA ALA A 2 -7.08 -25.30 11.62
C ALA A 2 -8.12 -24.74 10.64
N ASP A 3 -9.42 -24.89 10.93
CA ASP A 3 -10.48 -24.38 10.05
C ASP A 3 -10.41 -22.86 9.82
N LEU A 4 -10.13 -22.08 10.88
CA LEU A 4 -9.97 -20.62 10.79
C LEU A 4 -8.74 -20.22 9.96
N GLN A 5 -7.64 -20.98 10.06
CA GLN A 5 -6.44 -20.76 9.26
C GLN A 5 -6.69 -21.07 7.78
N THR A 6 -7.39 -22.17 7.49
CA THR A 6 -7.79 -22.53 6.12
C THR A 6 -8.75 -21.50 5.52
N GLU A 7 -9.69 -20.99 6.31
CA GLU A 7 -10.60 -19.93 5.87
C GLU A 7 -9.86 -18.62 5.59
N LEU A 8 -8.92 -18.24 6.45
CA LEU A 8 -8.05 -17.08 6.26
C LEU A 8 -7.22 -17.20 4.97
N GLU A 9 -6.62 -18.37 4.72
CA GLU A 9 -5.85 -18.63 3.49
C GLU A 9 -6.73 -18.52 2.24
N LYS A 10 -7.93 -19.10 2.28
CA LYS A 10 -8.91 -19.00 1.20
C LYS A 10 -9.31 -17.55 0.93
N LEU A 11 -9.58 -16.75 1.96
CA LEU A 11 -9.94 -15.35 1.82
C LEU A 11 -8.79 -14.51 1.26
N ASN A 12 -7.55 -14.78 1.66
CA ASN A 12 -6.36 -14.13 1.08
C ASN A 12 -6.26 -14.40 -0.43
N ASN A 13 -6.47 -15.64 -0.87
CA ASN A 13 -6.46 -15.98 -2.30
C ASN A 13 -7.58 -15.26 -3.06
N GLN A 14 -8.80 -15.23 -2.50
CA GLN A 14 -9.94 -14.52 -3.11
C GLN A 14 -9.74 -13.00 -3.15
N GLN A 15 -9.01 -12.43 -2.20
CA GLN A 15 -8.65 -11.01 -2.20
C GLN A 15 -7.68 -10.72 -3.35
N GLN A 16 -6.67 -11.56 -3.55
CA GLN A 16 -5.70 -11.41 -4.65
C GLN A 16 -6.39 -11.48 -6.02
N GLU A 17 -7.31 -12.44 -6.22
CA GLU A 17 -8.14 -12.51 -7.43
C GLU A 17 -8.98 -11.25 -7.65
N SER A 18 -9.58 -10.73 -6.57
CA SER A 18 -10.42 -9.54 -6.63
C SER A 18 -9.58 -8.29 -6.95
N GLN A 19 -8.34 -8.23 -6.48
CA GLN A 19 -7.39 -7.15 -6.79
C GLN A 19 -6.97 -7.16 -8.27
N VAL A 20 -6.75 -8.33 -8.86
CA VAL A 20 -6.50 -8.47 -10.32
C VAL A 20 -7.71 -8.02 -11.12
N ALA A 21 -8.92 -8.47 -10.72
CA ALA A 21 -10.15 -8.08 -11.38
C ALA A 21 -10.42 -6.56 -11.27
N LEU A 22 -10.14 -5.96 -10.11
CA LEU A 22 -10.29 -4.52 -9.88
C LEU A 22 -9.33 -3.73 -10.78
N SER A 23 -8.08 -4.18 -10.91
CA SER A 23 -7.11 -3.56 -11.83
C SER A 23 -7.62 -3.62 -13.27
N ALA A 24 -8.13 -4.76 -13.73
CA ALA A 24 -8.68 -4.88 -15.08
C ALA A 24 -9.90 -3.98 -15.30
N ALA A 25 -10.77 -3.84 -14.29
CA ALA A 25 -11.93 -2.94 -14.35
C ALA A 25 -11.51 -1.47 -14.40
N ASN A 26 -10.47 -1.09 -13.65
CA ASN A 26 -9.92 0.26 -13.66
C ASN A 26 -9.34 0.63 -15.03
N GLY A 27 -8.59 -0.28 -15.67
CA GLY A 27 -8.05 -0.07 -17.00
C GLY A 27 -9.13 0.15 -18.07
N LEU A 28 -10.23 -0.61 -18.00
CA LEU A 28 -11.40 -0.41 -18.86
C LEU A 28 -12.05 0.96 -18.63
N MET A 29 -12.22 1.36 -17.37
CA MET A 29 -12.80 2.65 -17.01
C MET A 29 -11.93 3.83 -17.47
N ALA A 30 -10.61 3.75 -17.25
CA ALA A 30 -9.66 4.76 -17.72
C ALA A 30 -9.67 4.86 -19.25
N GLY A 31 -9.59 3.72 -19.94
CA GLY A 31 -9.65 3.67 -21.41
C GLY A 31 -10.94 4.28 -21.98
N GLN A 32 -12.08 4.00 -21.34
CA GLN A 32 -13.38 4.56 -21.72
C GLN A 32 -13.45 6.08 -21.52
N SER A 33 -12.77 6.63 -20.52
CA SER A 33 -12.79 8.07 -20.22
C SER A 33 -12.22 8.92 -21.37
N GLY A 34 -11.26 8.38 -22.14
CA GLY A 34 -10.68 9.05 -23.31
C GLY A 34 -11.36 8.70 -24.65
N VAL A 35 -12.41 7.87 -24.66
CA VAL A 35 -13.06 7.45 -25.92
C VAL A 35 -13.74 8.62 -26.62
N SER A 36 -14.49 9.45 -25.88
CA SER A 36 -15.26 10.55 -26.49
C SER A 36 -14.37 11.53 -27.25
N GLU A 37 -13.28 11.98 -26.62
CA GLU A 37 -12.36 12.94 -27.23
C GLU A 37 -11.60 12.34 -28.41
N ARG A 38 -11.10 11.10 -28.29
CA ARG A 38 -10.41 10.41 -29.38
C ARG A 38 -11.32 10.22 -30.59
N SER A 39 -12.56 9.79 -30.37
CA SER A 39 -13.53 9.63 -31.45
C SER A 39 -13.88 10.95 -32.12
N GLN A 40 -14.04 12.05 -31.36
CA GLN A 40 -14.27 13.37 -31.93
C GLN A 40 -13.08 13.85 -32.78
N THR A 41 -11.85 13.65 -32.31
CA THR A 41 -10.63 13.98 -33.07
C THR A 41 -10.55 13.19 -34.36
N VAL A 42 -10.76 11.88 -34.32
CA VAL A 42 -10.74 11.02 -35.52
C VAL A 42 -11.80 11.45 -36.53
N LEU A 43 -13.02 11.76 -36.07
CA LEU A 43 -14.09 12.25 -36.95
C LEU A 43 -13.72 13.59 -37.61
N ALA A 44 -13.11 14.51 -36.86
CA ALA A 44 -12.67 15.80 -37.39
C ALA A 44 -11.53 15.64 -38.42
N ASP A 45 -10.56 14.78 -38.16
CA ASP A 45 -9.45 14.51 -39.08
C ASP A 45 -9.93 13.79 -40.35
N ASN A 46 -10.83 12.82 -40.20
CA ASN A 46 -11.48 12.13 -41.31
C ASN A 46 -12.24 13.10 -42.21
N LEU A 47 -12.94 14.09 -41.63
CA LEU A 47 -13.64 15.14 -42.38
C LEU A 47 -12.66 15.98 -43.21
N ARG A 48 -11.55 16.44 -42.60
CA ARG A 48 -10.49 17.18 -43.31
C ARG A 48 -9.89 16.35 -44.43
N ARG A 49 -9.58 15.08 -44.16
CA ARG A 49 -8.98 14.18 -45.14
C ARG A 49 -9.91 13.91 -46.32
N THR A 50 -11.21 13.73 -46.05
CA THR A 50 -12.24 13.57 -47.08
C THR A 50 -12.29 14.79 -48.01
N GLN A 51 -12.23 16.01 -47.46
CA GLN A 51 -12.21 17.24 -48.27
C GLN A 51 -10.98 17.31 -49.18
N ILE A 52 -9.80 16.94 -48.67
CA ILE A 52 -8.55 16.89 -49.45
C ILE A 52 -8.66 15.86 -50.57
N LEU A 53 -9.10 14.64 -50.26
CA LEU A 53 -9.23 13.56 -51.25
C LEU A 53 -10.24 13.93 -52.35
N ASN A 54 -11.36 14.55 -52.01
CA ASN A 54 -12.36 15.01 -52.99
C ASN A 54 -11.81 16.12 -53.91
N GLN A 55 -11.01 17.05 -53.37
CA GLN A 55 -10.33 18.06 -54.18
C GLN A 55 -9.31 17.42 -55.14
N GLN A 56 -8.52 16.47 -54.65
CA GLN A 56 -7.52 15.76 -55.46
C GLN A 56 -8.18 14.90 -56.55
N LEU A 57 -9.27 14.20 -56.23
CA LEU A 57 -10.05 13.42 -57.20
C LEU A 57 -10.69 14.27 -58.30
N SER A 58 -10.83 15.57 -58.09
CA SER A 58 -11.36 16.50 -59.09
C SER A 58 -10.31 16.91 -60.14
N ASP A 59 -9.01 16.62 -59.92
CA ASP A 59 -7.95 16.88 -60.88
C ASP A 59 -7.95 15.82 -62.01
N HIS A 60 -8.17 16.28 -63.24
CA HIS A 60 -8.31 15.43 -64.43
C HIS A 60 -6.97 14.84 -64.92
N ARG A 61 -5.84 15.20 -64.29
CA ARG A 61 -4.50 14.68 -64.61
C ARG A 61 -4.09 13.49 -63.75
N LEU A 62 -4.98 12.98 -62.89
CA LEU A 62 -4.69 11.84 -62.03
C LEU A 62 -4.49 10.53 -62.82
N SER A 63 -3.56 9.70 -62.34
CA SER A 63 -3.46 8.32 -62.83
C SER A 63 -4.60 7.46 -62.27
N THR A 64 -4.99 6.43 -63.02
CA THR A 64 -6.03 5.46 -62.62
C THR A 64 -5.70 4.76 -61.29
N ALA A 65 -4.42 4.48 -61.04
CA ALA A 65 -3.96 3.86 -59.79
C ALA A 65 -4.14 4.79 -58.58
N LEU A 66 -3.80 6.09 -58.71
CA LEU A 66 -4.01 7.09 -57.65
C LEU A 66 -5.50 7.32 -57.39
N GLN A 67 -6.31 7.33 -58.44
CA GLN A 67 -7.76 7.47 -58.33
C GLN A 67 -8.37 6.30 -57.54
N GLN A 68 -7.96 5.06 -57.83
CA GLN A 68 -8.39 3.88 -57.07
C GLN A 68 -7.91 3.94 -55.61
N GLN A 69 -6.67 4.35 -55.36
CA GLN A 69 -6.15 4.50 -54.00
C GLN A 69 -6.98 5.49 -53.17
N TYR A 70 -7.32 6.66 -53.74
CA TYR A 70 -8.12 7.67 -53.05
C TYR A 70 -9.57 7.20 -52.80
N GLN A 71 -10.16 6.45 -53.73
CA GLN A 71 -11.48 5.84 -53.53
C GLN A 71 -11.47 4.81 -52.39
N LEU A 72 -10.44 3.96 -52.32
CA LEU A 72 -10.28 3.00 -51.21
C LEU A 72 -10.07 3.71 -49.87
N GLU A 73 -9.30 4.81 -49.86
CA GLU A 73 -9.10 5.61 -48.64
C GLU A 73 -10.41 6.24 -48.16
N LEU A 74 -11.25 6.75 -49.06
CA LEU A 74 -12.58 7.27 -48.72
C LEU A 74 -13.49 6.18 -48.11
N GLN A 75 -13.51 4.97 -48.67
CA GLN A 75 -14.26 3.85 -48.09
C GLN A 75 -13.75 3.47 -46.70
N LEU A 76 -12.43 3.48 -46.49
CA LEU A 76 -11.85 3.28 -45.16
C LEU A 76 -12.25 4.38 -44.18
N ILE A 77 -12.32 5.64 -44.62
CA ILE A 77 -12.76 6.76 -43.81
C ILE A 77 -14.24 6.60 -43.40
N GLU A 78 -15.12 6.17 -44.31
CA GLU A 78 -16.52 5.88 -43.99
C GLU A 78 -16.64 4.79 -42.92
N LEU A 79 -15.94 3.67 -43.08
CA LEU A 79 -15.88 2.60 -42.08
C LEU A 79 -15.38 3.10 -40.71
N LYS A 80 -14.34 3.95 -40.71
CA LYS A 80 -13.83 4.57 -39.48
C LYS A 80 -14.85 5.52 -38.84
N ASN A 81 -15.59 6.28 -39.63
CA ASN A 81 -16.62 7.18 -39.13
C ASN A 81 -17.75 6.40 -38.47
N ASP A 82 -18.26 5.35 -39.13
CA ASP A 82 -19.32 4.50 -38.60
C ASP A 82 -18.92 3.83 -37.28
N TYR A 83 -17.68 3.32 -37.22
CA TYR A 83 -17.11 2.78 -35.99
C TYR A 83 -17.09 3.82 -34.85
N ASN A 84 -16.55 5.02 -35.10
CA ASN A 84 -16.44 6.05 -34.07
C ASN A 84 -17.80 6.63 -33.65
N GLN A 85 -18.76 6.76 -34.57
CA GLN A 85 -20.13 7.16 -34.23
C GLN A 85 -20.82 6.10 -33.37
N THR A 86 -20.64 4.82 -33.69
CA THR A 86 -21.17 3.72 -32.88
C THR A 86 -20.55 3.72 -31.48
N LEU A 87 -19.24 3.96 -31.39
CA LEU A 87 -18.53 4.05 -30.13
C LEU A 87 -19.03 5.22 -29.27
N LEU A 88 -19.22 6.41 -29.87
CA LEU A 88 -19.80 7.57 -29.18
C LEU A 88 -21.22 7.32 -28.67
N LYS A 89 -22.10 6.74 -29.50
CA LYS A 89 -23.49 6.42 -29.13
C LYS A 89 -23.58 5.53 -27.89
N ASN A 90 -22.64 4.60 -27.73
CA ASN A 90 -22.64 3.64 -26.63
C ASN A 90 -21.71 4.04 -25.47
N SER A 91 -21.03 5.18 -25.57
CA SER A 91 -19.98 5.58 -24.62
C SER A 91 -20.49 5.72 -23.19
N ASP A 92 -21.66 6.33 -23.01
CA ASP A 92 -22.24 6.56 -21.67
C ASP A 92 -22.66 5.24 -21.01
N GLN A 93 -23.24 4.32 -21.78
CA GLN A 93 -23.62 2.99 -21.28
C GLN A 93 -22.40 2.17 -20.87
N LEU A 94 -21.34 2.18 -21.67
CA LEU A 94 -20.09 1.49 -21.35
C LEU A 94 -19.38 2.13 -20.14
N SER A 95 -19.39 3.46 -20.04
CA SER A 95 -18.84 4.19 -18.89
C SER A 95 -19.56 3.81 -17.59
N LEU A 96 -20.90 3.78 -17.61
CA LEU A 96 -21.70 3.36 -16.47
C LEU A 96 -21.43 1.89 -16.10
N LEU A 97 -21.34 0.99 -17.09
CA LEU A 97 -21.04 -0.43 -16.86
C LEU A 97 -19.67 -0.63 -16.22
N TYR A 98 -18.62 0.00 -16.76
CA TYR A 98 -17.26 -0.13 -16.21
C TYR A 98 -17.15 0.49 -14.83
N LYS A 99 -17.80 1.63 -14.59
CA LYS A 99 -17.86 2.24 -13.26
C LYS A 99 -18.57 1.34 -12.25
N SER A 100 -19.75 0.80 -12.61
CA SER A 100 -20.47 -0.12 -11.72
C SER A 100 -19.66 -1.37 -11.40
N ARG A 101 -18.93 -1.92 -12.38
CA ARG A 101 -18.03 -3.05 -12.18
C ARG A 101 -16.88 -2.71 -11.24
N TYR A 102 -16.25 -1.55 -11.43
CA TYR A 102 -15.20 -1.05 -10.56
C TYR A 102 -15.71 -0.88 -9.11
N ASP A 103 -16.85 -0.20 -8.94
CA ASP A 103 -17.44 0.07 -7.62
C ASP A 103 -17.80 -1.24 -6.89
N LEU A 104 -18.40 -2.21 -7.59
CA LEU A 104 -18.71 -3.53 -7.03
C LEU A 104 -17.45 -4.26 -6.56
N LEU A 105 -16.40 -4.30 -7.40
CA LEU A 105 -15.15 -4.99 -7.07
C LEU A 105 -14.42 -4.29 -5.92
N ASN A 106 -14.46 -2.96 -5.85
CA ASN A 106 -13.89 -2.18 -4.77
C ASN A 106 -14.60 -2.48 -3.43
N VAL A 107 -15.94 -2.52 -3.42
CA VAL A 107 -16.71 -2.91 -2.22
C VAL A 107 -16.40 -4.37 -1.84
N LYS A 108 -16.32 -5.28 -2.81
CA LYS A 108 -15.96 -6.69 -2.55
C LYS A 108 -14.60 -6.80 -1.86
N GLN A 109 -13.60 -6.07 -2.34
CA GLN A 109 -12.26 -6.06 -1.74
C GLN A 109 -12.28 -5.53 -0.30
N GLN A 110 -13.05 -4.47 -0.04
CA GLN A 110 -13.22 -3.92 1.32
C GLN A 110 -13.87 -4.93 2.28
N VAL A 111 -14.92 -5.63 1.83
CA VAL A 111 -15.59 -6.67 2.64
C VAL A 111 -14.64 -7.82 2.94
N GLN A 112 -13.89 -8.30 1.94
CA GLN A 112 -12.89 -9.36 2.13
C GLN A 112 -11.83 -8.95 3.16
N GLN A 113 -11.37 -7.70 3.12
CA GLN A 113 -10.41 -7.19 4.09
C GLN A 113 -10.98 -7.14 5.52
N GLN A 114 -12.24 -6.76 5.68
CA GLN A 114 -12.91 -6.79 6.97
C GLN A 114 -13.05 -8.23 7.50
N GLN A 115 -13.39 -9.18 6.63
CA GLN A 115 -13.47 -10.61 6.99
C GLN A 115 -12.12 -11.17 7.43
N ILE A 116 -11.04 -10.84 6.70
CA ILE A 116 -9.66 -11.20 7.05
C ILE A 116 -9.32 -10.67 8.44
N SER A 117 -9.59 -9.40 8.71
CA SER A 117 -9.33 -8.79 10.03
C SER A 117 -10.12 -9.48 11.14
N ALA A 118 -11.41 -9.73 10.93
CA ALA A 118 -12.28 -10.34 11.92
C ALA A 118 -11.84 -11.78 12.27
N ILE A 119 -11.49 -12.58 11.27
CA ILE A 119 -10.98 -13.94 11.49
C ILE A 119 -9.64 -13.90 12.22
N GLN A 120 -8.77 -12.95 11.86
CA GLN A 120 -7.49 -12.80 12.52
C GLN A 120 -7.64 -12.39 13.99
N ASP A 121 -8.60 -11.53 14.32
CA ASP A 121 -8.90 -11.16 15.71
C ASP A 121 -9.39 -12.38 16.52
N VAL A 122 -10.23 -13.24 15.92
CA VAL A 122 -10.66 -14.49 16.57
C VAL A 122 -9.49 -15.44 16.79
N ILE A 123 -8.57 -15.56 15.82
CA ILE A 123 -7.33 -16.36 15.96
C ILE A 123 -6.48 -15.82 17.11
N ASN A 124 -6.29 -14.49 17.16
CA ASN A 124 -5.51 -13.80 18.19
C ASN A 124 -6.09 -14.03 19.59
N GLN A 125 -7.41 -13.94 19.74
CA GLN A 125 -8.12 -14.22 21.00
C GLN A 125 -7.94 -15.68 21.43
N LYS A 126 -8.04 -16.64 20.50
CA LYS A 126 -7.83 -18.07 20.81
C LYS A 126 -6.40 -18.36 21.23
N ASN A 127 -5.42 -17.76 20.57
CA ASN A 127 -4.01 -17.91 20.97
C ASN A 127 -3.78 -17.33 22.38
N LEU A 128 -4.36 -16.18 22.68
CA LEU A 128 -4.25 -15.54 23.99
C LEU A 128 -4.84 -16.43 25.09
N ALA A 129 -6.05 -16.94 24.90
CA ALA A 129 -6.71 -17.85 25.83
C ALA A 129 -5.87 -19.12 26.06
N GLN A 130 -5.34 -19.73 25.00
CA GLN A 130 -4.47 -20.91 25.13
C GLN A 130 -3.18 -20.64 25.93
N SER A 131 -2.61 -19.44 25.81
CA SER A 131 -1.44 -19.05 26.59
C SER A 131 -1.81 -18.74 28.05
N GLN A 132 -2.98 -18.15 28.31
CA GLN A 132 -3.51 -17.94 29.66
C GLN A 132 -3.79 -19.27 30.38
N ASP A 133 -4.44 -20.22 29.71
CA ASP A 133 -4.70 -21.57 30.23
C ASP A 133 -3.41 -22.26 30.68
N LYS A 134 -2.31 -22.07 29.93
CA LYS A 134 -0.99 -22.61 30.30
C LYS A 134 -0.42 -21.96 31.55
N VAL A 135 -0.56 -20.64 31.71
CA VAL A 135 -0.14 -19.95 32.93
C VAL A 135 -0.91 -20.49 34.13
N GLU A 136 -2.22 -20.69 34.00
CA GLU A 136 -3.06 -21.26 35.06
C GLU A 136 -2.68 -22.70 35.40
N GLN A 137 -2.44 -23.55 34.39
CA GLN A 137 -1.99 -24.93 34.59
C GLN A 137 -0.68 -24.99 35.38
N VAL A 138 0.30 -24.15 35.04
CA VAL A 138 1.59 -24.10 35.75
C VAL A 138 1.43 -23.60 37.19
N GLN A 139 0.52 -22.64 37.43
CA GLN A 139 0.22 -22.18 38.79
C GLN A 139 -0.45 -23.27 39.65
N GLN A 140 -1.35 -24.08 39.07
CA GLN A 140 -1.98 -25.19 39.79
C GLN A 140 -0.95 -26.27 40.14
N GLN A 141 0.00 -26.55 39.24
CA GLN A 141 1.09 -27.49 39.50
C GLN A 141 2.01 -27.02 40.64
N GLN A 142 2.25 -25.71 40.77
CA GLN A 142 3.01 -25.15 41.90
C GLN A 142 2.38 -25.48 43.25
N GLN A 143 1.05 -25.49 43.34
CA GLN A 143 0.33 -25.75 44.59
C GLN A 143 0.35 -27.22 45.02
N SER A 144 0.49 -28.14 44.06
CA SER A 144 0.38 -29.60 44.29
C SER A 144 1.74 -30.32 44.35
N ALA A 145 2.84 -29.56 44.31
CA ALA A 145 4.18 -30.09 44.15
C ALA A 145 4.80 -30.69 45.42
N VAL A 146 5.69 -31.68 45.25
CA VAL A 146 6.55 -32.20 46.32
C VAL A 146 7.45 -31.07 46.86
N LYS A 147 7.65 -31.06 48.18
CA LYS A 147 8.51 -30.11 48.88
C LYS A 147 9.99 -30.52 48.71
N ASN A 148 10.58 -30.09 47.61
CA ASN A 148 12.01 -30.18 47.32
C ASN A 148 12.48 -28.85 46.71
N ASP A 149 13.58 -28.28 47.22
CA ASP A 149 14.05 -26.95 46.84
C ASP A 149 14.40 -26.84 45.34
N TYR A 150 14.96 -27.90 44.75
CA TYR A 150 15.26 -27.93 43.32
C TYR A 150 13.96 -27.99 42.49
N ILE A 151 13.01 -28.83 42.87
CA ILE A 151 11.70 -28.93 42.19
C ILE A 151 10.95 -27.58 42.25
N GLN A 152 11.03 -26.87 43.37
CA GLN A 152 10.43 -25.53 43.49
C GLN A 152 11.07 -24.52 42.53
N LYS A 153 12.41 -24.52 42.40
CA LYS A 153 13.10 -23.69 41.40
C LYS A 153 12.68 -24.04 39.97
N GLU A 154 12.47 -25.31 39.67
CA GLU A 154 12.04 -25.79 38.36
C GLU A 154 10.59 -25.38 38.02
N LEU A 155 9.72 -25.40 39.02
CA LEU A 155 8.36 -24.86 38.92
C LEU A 155 8.36 -23.35 38.69
N ASP A 156 9.19 -22.59 39.42
CA ASP A 156 9.31 -21.13 39.22
C ASP A 156 9.81 -20.78 37.82
N ARG A 157 10.79 -21.53 37.30
CA ARG A 157 11.26 -21.39 35.92
C ARG A 157 10.15 -21.67 34.91
N ASN A 158 9.32 -22.68 35.15
CA ASN A 158 8.16 -22.98 34.31
C ASN A 158 7.12 -21.86 34.37
N ALA A 159 6.86 -21.31 35.56
CA ALA A 159 5.93 -20.20 35.73
C ALA A 159 6.42 -18.94 34.99
N GLN A 160 7.71 -18.61 35.11
CA GLN A 160 8.32 -17.51 34.34
C GLN A 160 8.21 -17.74 32.83
N LEU A 161 8.51 -18.96 32.35
CA LEU A 161 8.41 -19.29 30.93
C LEU A 161 6.96 -19.19 30.42
N SER A 162 5.97 -19.62 31.20
CA SER A 162 4.56 -19.52 30.84
C SER A 162 4.09 -18.07 30.73
N LYS A 163 4.49 -17.19 31.67
CA LYS A 163 4.22 -15.76 31.60
C LYS A 163 4.89 -15.11 30.40
N PHE A 164 6.16 -15.47 30.14
CA PHE A 164 6.86 -14.98 28.97
C PHE A 164 6.19 -15.41 27.67
N LEU A 165 5.72 -16.67 27.57
CA LEU A 165 4.93 -17.13 26.42
C LEU A 165 3.65 -16.31 26.22
N LEU A 166 2.95 -15.97 27.30
CA LEU A 166 1.77 -15.10 27.25
C LEU A 166 2.13 -13.70 26.71
N GLU A 167 3.16 -13.06 27.24
CA GLU A 167 3.64 -11.76 26.76
C GLU A 167 4.04 -11.81 25.27
N GLN A 168 4.71 -12.88 24.84
CA GLN A 168 5.07 -13.06 23.43
C GLN A 168 3.83 -13.31 22.55
N THR A 169 2.80 -13.94 23.08
CA THR A 169 1.51 -14.11 22.38
C THR A 169 0.83 -12.76 22.16
N GLU A 170 0.79 -11.91 23.18
CA GLU A 170 0.25 -10.54 23.07
C GLU A 170 1.03 -9.70 22.06
N LYS A 171 2.37 -9.74 22.10
CA LYS A 171 3.23 -9.06 21.11
C LYS A 171 2.96 -9.56 19.69
N THR A 172 2.80 -10.86 19.52
CA THR A 172 2.47 -11.46 18.22
C THR A 172 1.15 -10.89 17.70
N ASN A 173 0.12 -10.80 18.55
CA ASN A 173 -1.19 -10.25 18.18
C ASN A 173 -1.08 -8.79 17.71
N THR A 174 -0.32 -7.95 18.43
CA THR A 174 -0.08 -6.55 18.04
C THR A 174 0.64 -6.46 16.68
N LEU A 175 1.71 -7.24 16.49
CA LEU A 175 2.45 -7.27 15.22
C LEU A 175 1.57 -7.72 14.05
N THR A 176 0.69 -8.70 14.26
CA THR A 176 -0.26 -9.13 13.23
C THR A 176 -1.26 -8.02 12.88
N GLN A 177 -1.76 -7.27 13.85
CA GLN A 177 -2.66 -6.14 13.57
C GLN A 177 -1.95 -5.01 12.80
N ASP A 178 -0.69 -4.73 13.13
CA ASP A 178 0.09 -3.72 12.44
C ASP A 178 0.44 -4.16 11.01
N GLU A 179 0.73 -5.44 10.78
CA GLU A 179 0.92 -6.01 9.44
C GLU A 179 -0.34 -5.82 8.58
N LEU A 180 -1.52 -6.17 9.11
CA LEU A 180 -2.79 -5.99 8.38
C LEU A 180 -3.04 -4.52 8.02
N LYS A 181 -2.77 -3.59 8.94
CA LYS A 181 -2.89 -2.14 8.66
C LYS A 181 -1.92 -1.71 7.57
N MET A 182 -0.66 -2.15 7.64
CA MET A 182 0.35 -1.76 6.66
C MET A 182 0.08 -2.35 5.28
N ARG A 183 -0.36 -3.61 5.21
CA ARG A 183 -0.79 -4.24 3.97
C ARG A 183 -1.97 -3.51 3.33
N ASN A 184 -2.95 -3.09 4.13
CA ASN A 184 -4.05 -2.25 3.65
C ASN A 184 -3.56 -0.95 3.03
N VAL A 185 -2.59 -0.30 3.67
CA VAL A 185 -2.01 0.92 3.13
C VAL A 185 -1.29 0.65 1.79
N LEU A 186 -0.50 -0.41 1.72
CA LEU A 186 0.18 -0.83 0.49
C LEU A 186 -0.81 -1.11 -0.65
N ASP A 187 -1.90 -1.81 -0.36
CA ASP A 187 -2.93 -2.13 -1.35
C ASP A 187 -3.60 -0.87 -1.89
N ASN A 188 -3.97 0.06 -1.02
CA ASN A 188 -4.54 1.35 -1.41
C ASN A 188 -3.55 2.18 -2.24
N LEU A 189 -2.28 2.20 -1.86
CA LEU A 189 -1.22 2.91 -2.61
C LEU A 189 -0.99 2.29 -3.99
N THR A 190 -0.95 0.96 -4.07
CA THR A 190 -0.80 0.24 -5.34
C THR A 190 -1.98 0.52 -6.28
N GLN A 191 -3.20 0.53 -5.75
CA GLN A 191 -4.40 0.88 -6.52
C GLN A 191 -4.37 2.33 -6.99
N THR A 192 -3.91 3.25 -6.14
CA THR A 192 -3.71 4.68 -6.46
C THR A 192 -2.70 4.83 -7.60
N GLN A 193 -1.54 4.18 -7.50
CA GLN A 193 -0.52 4.17 -8.54
C GLN A 193 -1.06 3.68 -9.88
N ARG A 194 -1.75 2.52 -9.90
CA ARG A 194 -2.34 1.97 -11.13
C ARG A 194 -3.36 2.92 -11.74
N THR A 195 -4.19 3.53 -10.90
CA THR A 195 -5.17 4.53 -11.35
C THR A 195 -4.49 5.73 -12.00
N ILE A 196 -3.40 6.23 -11.39
CA ILE A 196 -2.59 7.30 -11.97
C ILE A 196 -2.01 6.87 -13.31
N ASP A 197 -1.41 5.67 -13.39
CA ASP A 197 -0.77 5.18 -14.61
C ASP A 197 -1.76 4.99 -15.77
N GLU A 198 -2.91 4.38 -15.50
CA GLU A 198 -3.95 4.15 -16.50
C GLU A 198 -4.61 5.46 -16.94
N GLN A 199 -4.86 6.39 -16.01
CA GLN A 199 -5.40 7.69 -16.35
C GLN A 199 -4.40 8.57 -17.10
N ILE A 200 -3.12 8.59 -16.71
CA ILE A 200 -2.07 9.29 -17.48
C ILE A 200 -2.03 8.72 -18.91
N SER A 201 -2.03 7.40 -19.07
CA SER A 201 -1.98 6.77 -20.39
C SER A 201 -3.21 7.06 -21.24
N ALA A 202 -4.41 7.03 -20.64
CA ALA A 202 -5.66 7.27 -21.36
C ALA A 202 -5.93 8.74 -21.67
N LEU A 203 -5.42 9.66 -20.84
CA LEU A 203 -5.72 11.09 -20.87
C LEU A 203 -4.53 11.95 -21.34
N GLN A 204 -3.48 11.37 -21.92
CA GLN A 204 -2.32 12.12 -22.43
C GLN A 204 -2.80 13.33 -23.26
N GLY A 205 -2.54 14.54 -22.76
CA GLY A 205 -2.91 15.81 -23.42
C GLY A 205 -4.17 16.53 -22.90
N THR A 206 -4.90 16.01 -21.90
CA THR A 206 -6.10 16.68 -21.36
C THR A 206 -5.90 17.36 -20.00
N LEU A 207 -6.59 18.50 -19.80
CA LEU A 207 -6.63 19.29 -18.56
C LEU A 207 -7.16 18.51 -17.34
N VAL A 208 -7.97 17.46 -17.55
CA VAL A 208 -8.62 16.66 -16.49
C VAL A 208 -7.59 15.89 -15.64
N LEU A 209 -6.44 15.55 -16.22
CA LEU A 209 -5.38 14.81 -15.57
C LEU A 209 -4.85 15.51 -14.31
N SER A 210 -4.71 16.85 -14.36
CA SER A 210 -4.17 17.66 -13.26
C SER A 210 -5.03 17.64 -11.98
N ARG A 211 -6.35 17.65 -12.13
CA ARG A 211 -7.29 17.67 -11.00
C ARG A 211 -7.35 16.33 -10.29
N ILE A 212 -7.29 15.23 -11.05
CA ILE A 212 -7.30 13.89 -10.47
C ILE A 212 -5.98 13.62 -9.73
N ILE A 213 -4.86 14.09 -10.27
CA ILE A 213 -3.53 14.02 -9.64
C ILE A 213 -3.51 14.69 -8.25
N GLN A 214 -4.02 15.93 -8.12
CA GLN A 214 -4.05 16.61 -6.81
C GLN A 214 -4.95 15.92 -5.79
N GLN A 215 -6.10 15.39 -6.21
CA GLN A 215 -6.99 14.63 -5.32
C GLN A 215 -6.35 13.34 -4.81
N GLN A 216 -5.51 12.68 -5.63
CA GLN A 216 -4.80 11.47 -5.22
C GLN A 216 -3.60 11.79 -4.31
N LYS A 217 -2.88 12.91 -4.55
CA LYS A 217 -1.79 13.38 -3.68
C LYS A 217 -2.24 13.62 -2.23
N GLN A 218 -3.43 14.16 -2.03
CA GLN A 218 -4.00 14.43 -0.70
C GLN A 218 -4.39 13.15 0.07
N LYS A 219 -4.57 12.02 -0.61
CA LYS A 219 -4.93 10.73 -0.01
C LYS A 219 -3.71 9.90 0.38
N LEU A 220 -2.49 10.35 0.06
CA LEU A 220 -1.28 9.64 0.42
C LEU A 220 -1.04 9.72 1.94
N PRO A 221 -0.87 8.59 2.61
CA PRO A 221 -0.53 8.54 4.03
C PRO A 221 0.85 9.18 4.30
N THR A 222 0.93 10.04 5.31
CA THR A 222 2.13 10.89 5.55
C THR A 222 3.04 10.44 6.69
N ASN A 223 2.79 9.33 7.37
CA ASN A 223 3.65 8.82 8.45
C ASN A 223 3.50 7.30 8.59
N LEU A 224 4.37 6.52 7.94
CA LEU A 224 4.31 5.05 7.93
C LEU A 224 5.59 4.38 8.43
N ASN A 225 6.50 5.15 9.03
CA ASN A 225 7.79 4.63 9.45
C ASN A 225 7.70 3.96 10.82
N ILE A 226 7.71 2.62 10.85
CA ILE A 226 7.87 1.85 12.08
C ILE A 226 9.37 1.75 12.37
N GLN A 227 9.84 2.54 13.33
CA GLN A 227 11.27 2.58 13.67
C GLN A 227 11.71 1.32 14.42
N GLY A 228 12.92 0.84 14.13
CA GLY A 228 13.59 -0.20 14.93
C GLY A 228 13.30 -1.64 14.53
N LEU A 229 12.58 -1.90 13.43
CA LEU A 229 12.30 -3.27 12.94
C LEU A 229 13.58 -4.10 12.76
N SER A 230 14.63 -3.53 12.17
CA SER A 230 15.91 -4.22 11.97
C SER A 230 16.56 -4.68 13.30
N LYS A 231 16.50 -3.84 14.34
CA LYS A 231 16.96 -4.21 15.69
C LYS A 231 16.09 -5.32 16.28
N GLN A 232 14.76 -5.18 16.19
CA GLN A 232 13.83 -6.21 16.67
C GLN A 232 14.06 -7.57 16.00
N ILE A 233 14.32 -7.59 14.69
CA ILE A 233 14.66 -8.80 13.93
C ILE A 233 15.94 -9.45 14.47
N ALA A 234 16.98 -8.66 14.74
CA ALA A 234 18.22 -9.16 15.34
C ALA A 234 17.99 -9.73 16.75
N ASP A 235 17.26 -8.99 17.59
CA ASP A 235 16.92 -9.39 18.96
C ASP A 235 16.08 -10.68 18.98
N LEU A 236 15.13 -10.83 18.04
CA LEU A 236 14.32 -12.04 17.88
C LEU A 236 15.17 -13.25 17.48
N ARG A 237 16.14 -13.08 16.57
CA ARG A 237 17.05 -14.17 16.17
C ARG A 237 17.89 -14.68 17.33
N VAL A 238 18.42 -13.77 18.17
CA VAL A 238 19.17 -14.13 19.38
C VAL A 238 18.27 -14.88 20.36
N GLN A 239 17.06 -14.36 20.63
CA GLN A 239 16.10 -15.04 21.51
C GLN A 239 15.71 -16.43 20.99
N ILE A 240 15.45 -16.58 19.68
CA ILE A 240 15.14 -17.88 19.07
C ILE A 240 16.31 -18.84 19.28
N PHE A 241 17.55 -18.39 19.09
CA PHE A 241 18.75 -19.20 19.31
C PHE A 241 18.85 -19.66 20.77
N ASP A 242 18.77 -18.73 21.74
CA ASP A 242 18.90 -19.03 23.16
C ASP A 242 17.83 -20.01 23.65
N ILE A 243 16.56 -19.79 23.28
CA ILE A 243 15.45 -20.67 23.66
C ILE A 243 15.58 -22.03 22.96
N THR A 244 16.06 -22.07 21.71
CA THR A 244 16.33 -23.32 21.00
C THR A 244 17.40 -24.14 21.70
N GLN A 245 18.50 -23.51 22.12
CA GLN A 245 19.56 -24.18 22.88
C GLN A 245 19.02 -24.75 24.19
N ARG A 246 18.35 -23.92 25.02
CA ARG A 246 17.77 -24.34 26.30
C ARG A 246 16.74 -25.47 26.14
N ARG A 247 15.90 -25.42 25.11
CA ARG A 247 14.95 -26.50 24.81
C ARG A 247 15.69 -27.79 24.42
N ASN A 248 16.75 -27.67 23.62
CA ASN A 248 17.47 -28.84 23.11
C ASN A 248 18.22 -29.60 24.21
N GLU A 249 18.66 -28.91 25.25
CA GLU A 249 19.23 -29.53 26.46
C GLU A 249 18.24 -30.47 27.17
N LEU A 250 16.93 -30.36 26.90
CA LEU A 250 15.87 -31.17 27.51
C LEU A 250 15.42 -32.35 26.64
N TYR A 251 16.15 -32.69 25.56
CA TYR A 251 15.83 -33.89 24.77
C TYR A 251 16.24 -35.17 25.49
N ASP A 252 17.43 -35.19 26.08
CA ASP A 252 17.91 -36.28 26.93
C ASP A 252 17.69 -35.91 28.40
N LEU A 253 16.49 -36.22 28.89
CA LEU A 253 16.08 -35.90 30.25
C LEU A 253 16.88 -36.71 31.28
N ASP A 254 17.25 -37.95 30.98
CA ASP A 254 18.01 -38.80 31.90
C ASP A 254 19.42 -38.25 32.10
N ALA A 255 20.12 -37.88 31.02
CA ALA A 255 21.43 -37.24 31.10
C ALA A 255 21.35 -35.86 31.80
N TYR A 256 20.29 -35.09 31.53
CA TYR A 256 20.07 -33.80 32.20
C TYR A 256 19.91 -33.98 33.72
N ILE A 257 19.06 -34.92 34.15
CA ILE A 257 18.81 -35.19 35.57
C ILE A 257 20.08 -35.72 36.25
N GLN A 258 20.83 -36.63 35.62
CA GLN A 258 22.12 -37.09 36.16
C GLN A 258 23.11 -35.96 36.36
N LYS A 259 23.21 -35.03 35.40
CA LYS A 259 24.06 -33.84 35.52
C LYS A 259 23.62 -32.94 36.68
N VAL A 260 22.32 -32.83 36.93
CA VAL A 260 21.79 -32.06 38.06
C VAL A 260 22.11 -32.76 39.39
N GLU A 261 21.90 -34.08 39.50
CA GLU A 261 22.23 -34.86 40.70
C GLU A 261 23.71 -34.73 41.09
N LEU A 262 24.60 -34.70 40.09
CA LEU A 262 26.04 -34.47 40.29
C LEU A 262 26.38 -33.05 40.76
N ASN A 263 25.58 -32.04 40.39
CA ASN A 263 25.83 -30.65 40.78
C ASN A 263 25.22 -30.30 42.15
N GLU A 264 24.13 -30.95 42.54
CA GLU A 264 23.43 -30.72 43.82
C GLU A 264 23.95 -31.62 44.94
N ASP A 265 24.91 -32.53 44.66
CA ASP A 265 25.48 -33.51 45.60
C ASP A 265 24.42 -34.36 46.36
N GLN A 266 23.21 -34.48 45.80
CA GLN A 266 22.11 -35.28 46.34
C GLN A 266 21.35 -36.02 45.23
N PRO A 267 21.13 -37.35 45.37
CA PRO A 267 20.28 -38.09 44.46
C PRO A 267 18.79 -37.81 44.73
N PHE A 268 18.00 -37.69 43.67
CA PHE A 268 16.55 -37.53 43.77
C PHE A 268 15.87 -38.88 44.09
N THR A 269 14.81 -38.83 44.88
CA THR A 269 13.91 -39.98 45.08
C THR A 269 13.15 -40.32 43.79
N ASN A 270 12.62 -41.54 43.68
CA ASN A 270 11.85 -41.95 42.48
C ASN A 270 10.64 -41.03 42.21
N THR A 271 9.98 -40.54 43.26
CA THR A 271 8.86 -39.59 43.16
C THR A 271 9.31 -38.23 42.64
N GLU A 272 10.45 -37.73 43.14
CA GLU A 272 11.03 -36.46 42.69
C GLU A 272 11.51 -36.55 41.23
N LYS A 273 12.15 -37.66 40.84
CA LYS A 273 12.55 -37.91 39.45
C LYS A 273 11.35 -37.89 38.50
N THR A 274 10.26 -38.57 38.87
CA THR A 274 9.03 -38.63 38.05
C THR A 274 8.41 -37.24 37.88
N GLN A 275 8.36 -36.45 38.96
CA GLN A 275 7.86 -35.09 38.90
C GLN A 275 8.77 -34.19 38.05
N LEU A 276 10.09 -34.32 38.21
CA LEU A 276 11.07 -33.54 37.45
C LEU A 276 10.99 -33.85 35.94
N ILE A 277 10.87 -35.13 35.55
CA ILE A 277 10.66 -35.53 34.15
C ILE A 277 9.40 -34.86 33.57
N THR A 278 8.32 -34.80 34.35
CA THR A 278 7.07 -34.14 33.94
C THR A 278 7.29 -32.64 33.72
N LEU A 279 7.90 -31.95 34.69
CA LEU A 279 8.19 -30.52 34.62
C LEU A 279 9.11 -30.14 33.45
N LEU A 280 10.15 -30.94 33.22
CA LEU A 280 11.09 -30.71 32.11
C LEU A 280 10.46 -31.02 30.75
N THR A 281 9.58 -32.03 30.67
CA THR A 281 8.82 -32.33 29.44
C THR A 281 7.89 -31.17 29.09
N GLU A 282 7.20 -30.61 30.07
CA GLU A 282 6.34 -29.43 29.88
C GLU A 282 7.15 -28.19 29.52
N ARG A 283 8.30 -27.97 30.17
CA ARG A 283 9.23 -26.90 29.81
C ARG A 283 9.67 -27.02 28.35
N ARG A 284 10.02 -28.23 27.90
CA ARG A 284 10.40 -28.48 26.50
C ARG A 284 9.26 -28.16 25.53
N LYS A 285 8.02 -28.50 25.90
CA LYS A 285 6.82 -28.18 25.11
C LYS A 285 6.59 -26.66 25.06
N MET A 286 6.60 -25.97 26.19
CA MET A 286 6.50 -24.51 26.25
C MET A 286 7.61 -23.81 25.47
N GLY A 287 8.86 -24.30 25.57
CA GLY A 287 9.98 -23.82 24.76
C GLY A 287 9.73 -23.99 23.26
N SER A 288 9.14 -25.12 22.84
CA SER A 288 8.77 -25.34 21.44
C SER A 288 7.68 -24.36 20.97
N ASP A 289 6.66 -24.12 21.79
CA ASP A 289 5.58 -23.19 21.46
C ASP A 289 6.05 -21.73 21.43
N LEU A 290 6.96 -21.37 22.35
CA LEU A 290 7.63 -20.07 22.36
C LEU A 290 8.48 -19.86 21.11
N ILE A 291 9.26 -20.87 20.68
CA ILE A 291 10.03 -20.80 19.44
C ILE A 291 9.10 -20.60 18.24
N LYS A 292 7.95 -21.29 18.18
CA LYS A 292 6.96 -21.06 17.11
C LYS A 292 6.43 -19.63 17.11
N SER A 293 6.07 -19.10 18.29
CA SER A 293 5.63 -17.70 18.42
C SER A 293 6.70 -16.71 17.98
N LEU A 294 7.94 -16.86 18.45
CA LEU A 294 9.05 -15.97 18.09
C LEU A 294 9.40 -16.05 16.59
N ASN A 295 9.32 -17.22 15.97
CA ASN A 295 9.48 -17.35 14.51
C ASN A 295 8.35 -16.65 13.75
N ASN A 296 7.12 -16.73 14.25
CA ASN A 296 6.01 -15.98 13.67
C ASN A 296 6.24 -14.46 13.78
N GLN A 297 6.67 -13.97 14.95
CA GLN A 297 7.04 -12.56 15.14
C GLN A 297 8.17 -12.13 14.20
N LEU A 298 9.19 -12.97 14.01
CA LEU A 298 10.29 -12.70 13.08
C LEU A 298 9.78 -12.55 11.65
N ASN A 299 8.90 -13.45 11.19
CA ASN A 299 8.30 -13.37 9.87
C ASN A 299 7.43 -12.12 9.70
N LEU A 300 6.63 -11.78 10.71
CA LEU A 300 5.80 -10.57 10.72
C LEU A 300 6.67 -9.29 10.68
N ALA A 301 7.75 -9.23 11.46
CA ALA A 301 8.65 -8.09 11.48
C ALA A 301 9.37 -7.91 10.13
N ILE A 302 9.82 -9.00 9.51
CA ILE A 302 10.40 -8.98 8.15
C ILE A 302 9.36 -8.52 7.13
N SER A 303 8.14 -9.04 7.20
CA SER A 303 7.05 -8.65 6.30
C SER A 303 6.69 -7.16 6.44
N LEU A 304 6.64 -6.65 7.67
CA LEU A 304 6.45 -5.23 7.96
C LEU A 304 7.55 -4.36 7.36
N GLU A 305 8.82 -4.76 7.52
CA GLU A 305 9.97 -4.03 6.95
C GLU A 305 9.89 -3.98 5.41
N LEU A 306 9.60 -5.11 4.77
CA LEU A 306 9.43 -5.18 3.31
C LEU A 306 8.23 -4.36 2.83
N THR A 307 7.09 -4.47 3.52
CA THR A 307 5.87 -3.70 3.21
C THR A 307 6.14 -2.21 3.31
N GLN A 308 6.86 -1.78 4.35
CA GLN A 308 7.25 -0.38 4.53
C GLN A 308 8.18 0.12 3.42
N GLN A 309 9.14 -0.70 2.99
CA GLN A 309 10.00 -0.37 1.85
C GLN A 309 9.18 -0.21 0.56
N GLN A 310 8.27 -1.15 0.28
CA GLN A 310 7.40 -1.09 -0.90
C GLN A 310 6.52 0.16 -0.91
N ILE A 311 5.92 0.48 0.24
CA ILE A 311 5.13 1.70 0.43
C ILE A 311 5.95 2.94 0.13
N THR A 312 7.17 3.02 0.66
CA THR A 312 8.06 4.17 0.44
C THR A 312 8.38 4.30 -1.05
N GLN A 313 8.76 3.19 -1.70
CA GLN A 313 9.04 3.15 -3.14
C GLN A 313 7.84 3.58 -4.00
N ILE A 314 6.65 3.02 -3.74
CA ILE A 314 5.44 3.36 -4.49
C ILE A 314 5.05 4.82 -4.24
N SER A 315 5.15 5.30 -3.00
CA SER A 315 4.90 6.69 -2.66
C SER A 315 5.83 7.64 -3.40
N ASP A 316 7.14 7.35 -3.44
CA ASP A 316 8.12 8.15 -4.18
C ASP A 316 7.87 8.10 -5.69
N GLN A 317 7.49 6.94 -6.22
CA GLN A 317 7.12 6.78 -7.64
C GLN A 317 5.87 7.59 -7.99
N ILE A 318 4.84 7.53 -7.15
CA ILE A 318 3.63 8.36 -7.30
C ILE A 318 4.05 9.82 -7.28
N GLN A 319 4.75 10.28 -6.23
CA GLN A 319 5.16 11.67 -6.07
C GLN A 319 5.96 12.18 -7.27
N SER A 320 6.93 11.40 -7.76
CA SER A 320 7.71 11.72 -8.96
C SER A 320 6.85 11.83 -10.22
N LYS A 321 5.94 10.87 -10.46
CA LYS A 321 5.00 10.93 -11.59
C LYS A 321 4.08 12.14 -11.52
N LEU A 322 3.59 12.45 -10.32
CA LEU A 322 2.73 13.62 -10.10
C LEU A 322 3.49 14.93 -10.35
N ASP A 323 4.73 15.03 -9.90
CA ASP A 323 5.55 16.24 -10.08
C ASP A 323 5.96 16.46 -11.55
N GLN A 324 6.30 15.39 -12.29
CA GLN A 324 6.59 15.46 -13.74
C GLN A 324 5.38 15.96 -14.56
N GLN A 325 4.17 15.50 -14.21
CA GLN A 325 2.94 15.89 -14.90
C GLN A 325 2.42 17.26 -14.42
N SER A 326 2.70 17.65 -13.17
CA SER A 326 2.37 18.98 -12.63
C SER A 326 3.09 20.11 -13.37
N PHE A 327 4.27 19.84 -13.94
CA PHE A 327 5.05 20.83 -14.69
C PHE A 327 4.43 21.22 -16.04
N TRP A 328 3.52 20.40 -16.58
CA TRP A 328 2.81 20.68 -17.84
C TRP A 328 1.45 21.35 -17.66
N VAL A 329 1.06 21.66 -16.43
CA VAL A 329 -0.08 22.53 -16.14
C VAL A 329 0.41 23.98 -16.14
N LYS A 330 0.62 24.56 -17.34
CA LYS A 330 0.57 26.02 -17.48
C LYS A 330 -0.76 26.49 -16.89
N SER A 331 -0.73 27.48 -16.01
CA SER A 331 -1.92 28.12 -15.45
C SER A 331 -2.80 28.63 -16.60
N ASN A 332 -3.79 27.83 -16.99
CA ASN A 332 -4.62 28.13 -18.14
C ASN A 332 -5.80 28.99 -17.69
N ASN A 333 -5.53 30.24 -17.32
CA ASN A 333 -6.43 31.27 -17.82
C ASN A 333 -5.89 31.62 -19.20
N PRO A 334 -6.58 31.29 -20.30
CA PRO A 334 -6.19 31.82 -21.58
C PRO A 334 -6.10 33.33 -21.43
N ILE A 335 -5.01 33.94 -21.89
CA ILE A 335 -4.92 35.40 -22.05
C ILE A 335 -6.00 35.76 -23.07
N ASN A 336 -7.22 35.96 -22.59
CA ASN A 336 -8.35 36.45 -23.36
C ASN A 336 -8.41 37.98 -23.21
N LEU A 337 -9.17 38.64 -24.08
CA LEU A 337 -9.40 40.08 -23.99
C LEU A 337 -9.98 40.50 -22.63
N ASP A 338 -10.62 39.60 -21.89
CA ASP A 338 -11.13 39.87 -20.55
C ASP A 338 -10.03 39.91 -19.48
N TRP A 339 -9.02 39.04 -19.56
CA TRP A 339 -7.81 39.12 -18.72
C TRP A 339 -7.05 40.42 -18.97
N LEU A 340 -6.94 40.85 -20.24
CA LEU A 340 -6.26 42.09 -20.61
C LEU A 340 -7.04 43.35 -20.18
N LYS A 341 -8.37 43.28 -20.14
CA LYS A 341 -9.25 44.32 -19.57
C LYS A 341 -9.24 44.34 -18.04
N ALA A 342 -9.06 43.20 -17.38
CA ALA A 342 -8.98 43.10 -15.93
C ALA A 342 -7.60 43.50 -15.37
N LEU A 343 -6.57 43.47 -16.22
CA LEU A 343 -5.18 43.79 -15.87
C LEU A 343 -5.00 45.20 -15.26
N PRO A 344 -5.49 46.30 -15.86
CA PRO A 344 -5.37 47.64 -15.25
C PRO A 344 -6.11 47.77 -13.91
N MET A 345 -7.28 47.14 -13.75
CA MET A 345 -8.07 47.23 -12.52
C MET A 345 -7.45 46.40 -11.37
N SER A 346 -6.80 45.27 -11.69
CA SER A 346 -6.05 44.45 -10.73
C SER A 346 -4.69 45.05 -10.34
N LEU A 347 -4.10 45.87 -11.21
CA LEU A 347 -2.87 46.62 -10.95
C LEU A 347 -3.13 47.87 -10.11
N GLU A 348 -4.24 48.59 -10.29
CA GLU A 348 -4.62 49.72 -9.43
C GLU A 348 -4.82 49.30 -7.97
N GLY A 349 -5.48 48.16 -7.73
CA GLY A 349 -5.66 47.62 -6.37
C GLY A 349 -4.35 47.18 -5.70
N GLN A 350 -3.35 46.75 -6.48
CA GLN A 350 -2.04 46.35 -5.96
C GLN A 350 -1.06 47.53 -5.86
N PHE A 351 -1.12 48.52 -6.76
CA PHE A 351 -0.34 49.75 -6.69
C PHE A 351 -0.79 50.67 -5.55
N ASP A 352 -2.10 50.80 -5.30
CA ASP A 352 -2.62 51.58 -4.16
C ASP A 352 -2.30 50.89 -2.81
N GLY A 353 -2.26 49.55 -2.81
CA GLY A 353 -1.82 48.74 -1.67
C GLY A 353 -0.29 48.78 -1.42
N MET A 354 0.53 48.82 -2.47
CA MET A 354 2.00 48.95 -2.36
C MET A 354 2.42 50.38 -2.02
N MET A 355 1.82 51.42 -2.60
CA MET A 355 2.09 52.83 -2.26
C MET A 355 1.78 53.16 -0.78
N LYS A 356 0.73 52.54 -0.20
CA LYS A 356 0.40 52.71 1.22
C LYS A 356 1.33 51.95 2.18
N ARG A 357 2.06 50.93 1.71
CA ARG A 357 2.95 50.09 2.54
C ARG A 357 4.43 50.36 2.34
N LEU A 358 4.84 50.86 1.18
CA LEU A 358 6.18 51.37 0.91
C LEU A 358 6.11 52.89 1.01
N GLY A 359 6.32 53.42 2.21
CA GLY A 359 6.42 54.86 2.42
C GLY A 359 7.60 55.43 1.63
N PHE A 360 7.33 55.96 0.44
CA PHE A 360 8.32 56.68 -0.34
C PHE A 360 8.60 58.03 0.36
N PRO A 361 9.86 58.35 0.69
CA PRO A 361 10.21 59.67 1.19
C PRO A 361 9.96 60.71 0.09
N THR A 362 9.27 61.80 0.45
CA THR A 362 8.87 62.89 -0.46
C THR A 362 10.03 63.81 -0.88
N ASN A 363 11.27 63.32 -0.94
CA ASN A 363 12.44 64.13 -1.33
C ASN A 363 13.23 63.45 -2.46
N TYR A 364 13.30 64.15 -3.60
CA TYR A 364 13.78 63.64 -4.89
C TYR A 364 15.26 63.97 -5.20
N ASP A 365 16.17 63.90 -4.24
CA ASP A 365 17.56 64.36 -4.47
C ASP A 365 18.56 63.28 -4.90
N ASN A 366 18.20 61.98 -4.94
CA ASN A 366 19.14 60.90 -5.30
C ASN A 366 18.61 59.89 -6.33
N LEU A 367 17.97 60.38 -7.38
CA LEU A 367 17.54 59.58 -8.54
C LEU A 367 18.66 58.88 -9.35
N PRO A 368 19.95 59.32 -9.37
CA PRO A 368 20.96 58.65 -10.20
C PRO A 368 21.47 57.29 -9.70
N SER A 369 21.32 56.97 -8.40
CA SER A 369 21.85 55.72 -7.81
C SER A 369 20.88 54.53 -7.85
N LEU A 370 19.62 54.76 -8.23
CA LEU A 370 18.60 53.71 -8.32
C LEU A 370 18.61 52.98 -9.68
N LEU A 371 19.20 53.58 -10.72
CA LEU A 371 19.27 52.98 -12.05
C LEU A 371 20.42 51.97 -12.23
N THR A 372 21.38 51.90 -11.30
CA THR A 372 22.50 50.95 -11.40
C THR A 372 22.15 49.53 -10.96
N TYR A 373 21.08 49.32 -10.19
CA TYR A 373 20.70 47.98 -9.71
C TYR A 373 19.87 47.16 -10.71
N VAL A 374 19.32 47.78 -11.75
CA VAL A 374 18.46 47.07 -12.72
C VAL A 374 19.27 46.35 -13.82
N PHE A 375 20.57 46.60 -13.95
CA PHE A 375 21.38 45.98 -15.01
C PHE A 375 22.04 44.63 -14.64
N PHE A 376 21.85 44.12 -13.43
CA PHE A 376 22.46 42.85 -12.99
C PHE A 376 21.50 41.64 -12.89
N LEU A 377 20.23 41.79 -13.32
CA LEU A 377 19.24 40.71 -13.29
C LEU A 377 18.47 40.63 -14.61
N LEU A 378 19.19 40.35 -15.69
CA LEU A 378 18.63 39.77 -16.93
C LEU A 378 19.39 38.49 -17.25
#